data_AF-A0A7W1C0Z5-F1
#
_entry.id   AF-A0A7W1C0Z5-F1
#
_cell.length_a   1.000
_cell.length_b   1.000
_cell.length_c   1.000
_cell.angle_alpha   90.00
_cell.angle_beta   90.00
_cell.angle_gamma   90.00
#
_symmetry.space_group_name_H-M   'P 1'
#
loop_
_entity.id
_entity.type
_entity.pdbx_description
1 polymer ?
#
loop_
_entity_poly.entity_id
_entity_poly.type
_entity_poly.pdbx_seq_one_letter_code
_entity_poly.pdbx_strand_id
1 'polypeptide(L)'
;MSNINYSKVLLGGIVAGIVWIALDVASYMLMGMDNMDAWLAQHDLREPPMAVFFAMDLLFGLMAVWLYAAIRPRFGPGPRTAATAALFIWLLFTVVYFGMHMMGLFTPGDYAKSAAFGFVTVMAATMAGAWLYREGEGDTAPRM
;
A
#
# COMPACT_ATOMS: atom_id res chain seq x y z
N MET A 1 -1.77 -25.84 -10.01
CA MET A 1 -1.99 -24.84 -8.94
C MET A 1 -0.63 -24.28 -8.63
N SER A 2 -0.31 -23.09 -9.14
CA SER A 2 0.93 -22.39 -8.81
C SER A 2 0.91 -22.08 -7.32
N ASN A 3 1.81 -22.67 -6.53
CA ASN A 3 1.90 -22.37 -5.11
C ASN A 3 2.48 -20.97 -4.93
N ILE A 4 1.83 -20.13 -4.14
CA ILE A 4 2.33 -18.80 -3.78
C ILE A 4 3.66 -18.97 -3.05
N ASN A 5 4.71 -18.31 -3.52
CA ASN A 5 6.01 -18.32 -2.86
C ASN A 5 6.01 -17.32 -1.69
N TYR A 6 5.58 -17.76 -0.51
CA TYR A 6 5.47 -16.90 0.67
C TYR A 6 6.78 -16.24 1.07
N SER A 7 7.93 -16.88 0.87
CA SER A 7 9.25 -16.27 1.14
C SER A 7 9.51 -15.06 0.24
N LYS A 8 9.10 -15.14 -1.04
CA LYS A 8 9.20 -14.02 -1.99
C LYS A 8 8.12 -12.97 -1.75
N VAL A 9 6.92 -13.36 -1.28
CA VAL A 9 5.90 -12.41 -0.82
C VAL A 9 6.42 -11.59 0.36
N LEU A 10 7.02 -12.25 1.35
CA LEU A 10 7.57 -11.57 2.52
C LEU A 10 8.69 -10.60 2.14
N LEU A 11 9.65 -11.06 1.32
CA LEU A 11 10.74 -10.21 0.85
C LEU A 11 10.23 -9.01 0.03
N GLY A 12 9.36 -9.25 -0.95
CA GLY A 12 8.79 -8.19 -1.76
C GLY A 12 7.90 -7.25 -0.95
N GLY A 13 7.15 -7.78 0.01
CA GLY A 13 6.28 -7.03 0.91
C GLY A 13 7.03 -6.08 1.83
N ILE A 14 8.16 -6.52 2.40
CA ILE A 14 9.05 -5.65 3.18
C ILE A 14 9.57 -4.50 2.31
N VAL A 15 10.02 -4.79 1.10
CA VAL A 15 10.51 -3.73 0.19
C VAL A 15 9.40 -2.77 -0.21
N ALA A 16 8.20 -3.28 -0.52
CA ALA A 16 7.04 -2.45 -0.79
C ALA A 16 6.71 -1.54 0.41
N GLY A 17 6.73 -2.08 1.63
CA GLY A 17 6.47 -1.32 2.84
C GLY A 17 7.54 -0.25 3.13
N ILE A 18 8.82 -0.53 2.89
CA ILE A 18 9.88 0.48 3.02
C ILE A 18 9.69 1.61 2.01
N VAL A 19 9.35 1.28 0.75
CA VAL A 19 9.06 2.30 -0.27
C VAL A 19 7.83 3.11 0.14
N TRP A 20 6.81 2.47 0.72
CA TRP A 20 5.63 3.15 1.24
C TRP A 20 6.00 4.15 2.33
N ILE A 21 6.72 3.71 3.37
CA ILE A 21 7.18 4.58 4.47
C ILE A 21 7.93 5.79 3.93
N ALA A 22 8.86 5.58 2.98
CA ALA A 22 9.64 6.66 2.40
C ALA A 22 8.76 7.70 1.68
N LEU A 23 7.74 7.24 0.95
CA LEU A 23 6.81 8.11 0.22
C LEU A 23 5.81 8.80 1.16
N ASP A 24 5.39 8.16 2.24
CA ASP A 24 4.51 8.78 3.24
C ASP A 24 5.26 9.84 4.03
N VAL A 25 6.52 9.61 4.42
CA VAL A 25 7.36 10.64 5.03
C VAL A 25 7.56 11.82 4.07
N ALA A 26 7.83 11.56 2.78
CA ALA A 26 7.97 12.62 1.79
C ALA A 26 6.66 13.39 1.60
N SER A 27 5.51 12.70 1.58
CA SER A 27 4.19 13.32 1.45
C SER A 27 3.87 14.19 2.67
N TYR A 28 4.18 13.71 3.88
CA TYR A 28 4.03 14.46 5.12
C TYR A 28 4.82 15.77 5.10
N MET A 29 6.10 15.71 4.68
CA MET A 29 6.96 16.90 4.55
C MET A 29 6.44 17.89 3.49
N LEU A 30 5.94 17.40 2.35
CA LEU A 30 5.43 18.24 1.26
C LEU A 30 4.07 18.88 1.57
N MET A 31 3.23 18.20 2.35
CA MET A 31 1.90 18.70 2.70
C MET A 31 1.90 19.71 3.85
N GLY A 32 3.03 19.86 4.57
CA GLY A 32 3.14 20.78 5.70
C GLY A 32 2.05 20.51 6.74
N MET A 33 1.89 19.24 7.14
CA MET A 33 0.87 18.79 8.11
C MET A 33 1.20 19.26 9.55
N ASP A 34 1.57 20.52 9.71
CA ASP A 34 1.97 21.16 10.97
C ASP A 34 0.80 21.27 11.97
N ASN A 35 -0.42 20.98 11.53
CA ASN A 35 -1.65 21.11 12.29
C ASN A 35 -2.25 19.78 12.75
N MET A 36 -1.52 18.66 12.68
CA MET A 36 -2.02 17.35 13.15
C MET A 36 -2.47 17.44 14.63
N ASP A 37 -1.70 18.13 15.47
CA ASP A 37 -2.02 18.33 16.89
C ASP A 37 -3.32 19.13 17.10
N ALA A 38 -3.50 20.21 16.34
CA ALA A 38 -4.71 21.01 16.39
C ALA A 38 -5.94 20.21 15.90
N TRP A 39 -5.76 19.38 14.88
CA TRP A 39 -6.82 18.52 14.35
C TRP A 39 -7.20 17.40 15.34
N LEU A 40 -6.21 16.76 15.97
CA LEU A 40 -6.42 15.75 17.01
C LEU A 40 -7.15 16.33 18.22
N ALA A 41 -6.75 17.53 18.66
CA ALA A 41 -7.38 18.23 19.77
C ALA A 41 -8.85 18.61 19.48
N GLN A 42 -9.18 19.00 18.24
CA GLN A 42 -10.56 19.31 17.83
C GLN A 42 -11.49 18.10 17.86
N HIS A 43 -10.95 16.89 17.71
CA HIS A 43 -11.72 15.66 17.64
C HIS A 43 -11.60 14.78 18.90
N ASP A 44 -10.95 15.28 19.97
CA ASP A 44 -10.67 14.54 21.21
C ASP A 44 -9.93 13.22 20.96
N LEU A 45 -9.00 13.23 20.01
CA LEU A 45 -8.20 12.08 19.61
C LEU A 45 -6.78 12.16 20.16
N ARG A 46 -6.21 11.00 20.50
CA ARG A 46 -4.81 10.89 20.93
C ARG A 46 -3.91 10.57 19.75
N GLU A 47 -2.75 11.21 19.69
CA GLU A 47 -1.73 10.85 18.73
C GLU A 47 -1.25 9.40 18.96
N PRO A 48 -1.35 8.52 17.97
CA PRO A 48 -0.81 7.17 18.08
C PRO A 48 0.73 7.18 17.94
N PRO A 49 1.45 6.21 18.53
CA PRO A 49 2.89 6.12 18.37
C PRO A 49 3.29 5.97 16.91
N MET A 50 4.33 6.68 16.47
CA MET A 50 4.80 6.65 15.07
C MET A 50 5.13 5.24 14.54
N ALA A 51 5.60 4.35 15.43
CA ALA A 51 5.85 2.95 15.11
C ALA A 51 4.60 2.19 14.62
N VAL A 52 3.40 2.61 15.03
CA VAL A 52 2.14 2.02 14.56
C VAL A 52 1.94 2.33 13.08
N PHE A 53 2.18 3.57 12.64
CA PHE A 53 2.07 3.94 11.23
C PHE A 53 3.06 3.15 10.36
N PHE A 54 4.33 3.07 10.76
CA PHE A 54 5.31 2.27 10.01
C PHE A 54 4.96 0.79 9.95
N ALA A 55 4.37 0.23 11.02
CA ALA A 55 3.90 -1.14 11.01
C ALA A 55 2.71 -1.33 10.05
N MET A 56 1.81 -0.35 9.96
CA MET A 56 0.71 -0.37 8.99
C MET A 56 1.23 -0.29 7.55
N ASP A 57 2.19 0.59 7.26
CA ASP A 57 2.78 0.72 5.92
C ASP A 57 3.46 -0.58 5.47
N LEU A 58 4.19 -1.23 6.38
CA LEU A 58 4.75 -2.56 6.15
C LEU A 58 3.68 -3.62 5.87
N LEU A 59 2.60 -3.60 6.65
CA LEU A 59 1.48 -4.52 6.45
C LEU A 59 0.81 -4.29 5.08
N PHE A 60 0.64 -3.03 4.67
CA PHE A 60 0.08 -2.70 3.36
C PHE A 60 0.98 -3.10 2.21
N GLY A 61 2.29 -2.89 2.35
CA GLY A 61 3.26 -3.42 1.39
C GLY A 61 3.16 -4.95 1.24
N LEU A 62 3.04 -5.66 2.37
CA LEU A 62 2.87 -7.12 2.37
C LEU A 62 1.54 -7.55 1.72
N MET A 63 0.43 -6.90 2.07
CA MET A 63 -0.88 -7.18 1.49
C MET A 63 -0.91 -6.92 -0.02
N ALA A 64 -0.27 -5.84 -0.48
CA ALA A 64 -0.21 -5.50 -1.90
C ALA A 64 0.59 -6.53 -2.71
N VAL A 65 1.75 -6.95 -2.20
CA VAL A 65 2.57 -7.98 -2.87
C VAL A 65 1.93 -9.36 -2.78
N TRP A 66 1.28 -9.69 -1.68
CA TRP A 66 0.48 -10.92 -1.56
C TRP A 66 -0.67 -10.93 -2.57
N LEU A 67 -1.39 -9.82 -2.71
CA LEU A 67 -2.46 -9.70 -3.70
C LEU A 67 -1.93 -9.85 -5.12
N TYR A 68 -0.81 -9.19 -5.44
CA TYR A 68 -0.12 -9.38 -6.72
C TYR A 68 0.19 -10.86 -6.97
N ALA A 69 0.80 -11.55 -5.99
CA ALA A 69 1.12 -12.97 -6.08
C ALA A 69 -0.14 -13.85 -6.27
N ALA A 70 -1.26 -13.50 -5.63
CA ALA A 70 -2.51 -14.24 -5.72
C ALA A 70 -3.22 -14.07 -7.09
N ILE A 71 -3.12 -12.90 -7.72
CA ILE A 71 -3.74 -12.65 -9.03
C ILE A 71 -2.81 -12.98 -10.21
N ARG A 72 -1.48 -13.00 -10.00
CA ARG A 72 -0.46 -13.31 -11.02
C ARG A 72 -0.73 -14.56 -11.86
N PRO A 73 -1.23 -15.70 -11.31
CA PRO A 73 -1.49 -16.90 -12.12
C PRO A 73 -2.58 -16.70 -13.19
N ARG A 74 -3.49 -15.74 -13.00
CA ARG A 74 -4.59 -15.46 -13.94
C ARG A 74 -4.27 -14.30 -14.88
N PHE A 75 -3.60 -13.27 -14.37
CA PHE A 75 -3.29 -12.04 -15.13
C PHE A 75 -1.90 -12.07 -15.79
N GLY A 76 -1.09 -13.06 -15.47
CA GLY A 76 0.30 -13.17 -15.91
C GLY A 76 1.27 -12.31 -15.07
N PRO A 77 2.59 -12.55 -15.21
CA PRO A 77 3.61 -11.71 -14.59
C PRO A 77 3.70 -10.34 -15.25
N GLY A 78 4.02 -9.31 -14.46
CA GLY A 78 4.45 -8.02 -15.00
C GLY A 78 3.83 -6.79 -14.35
N PRO A 79 4.20 -5.59 -14.84
CA PRO A 79 3.81 -4.31 -14.24
C PRO A 79 2.31 -4.03 -14.32
N ARG A 80 1.60 -4.56 -15.34
CA ARG A 80 0.14 -4.42 -15.45
C ARG A 80 -0.57 -5.09 -14.28
N THR A 81 -0.17 -6.32 -13.95
CA THR A 81 -0.74 -7.07 -12.82
C THR A 81 -0.41 -6.42 -11.48
N ALA A 82 0.81 -5.88 -11.32
CA ALA A 82 1.17 -5.10 -10.13
C ALA A 82 0.29 -3.85 -10.00
N ALA A 83 0.04 -3.14 -11.10
CA ALA A 83 -0.84 -1.98 -11.11
C ALA A 83 -2.30 -2.34 -10.79
N THR A 84 -2.80 -3.49 -11.24
CA THR A 84 -4.13 -3.99 -10.87
C THR A 84 -4.24 -4.26 -9.37
N ALA A 85 -3.23 -4.90 -8.77
CA ALA A 85 -3.18 -5.12 -7.32
C ALA A 85 -3.13 -3.79 -6.56
N ALA A 86 -2.26 -2.87 -6.99
CA ALA A 86 -2.12 -1.55 -6.39
C ALA A 86 -3.42 -0.74 -6.47
N LEU A 87 -4.09 -0.75 -7.62
CA LEU A 87 -5.37 -0.06 -7.82
C LEU A 87 -6.47 -0.62 -6.91
N PHE A 88 -6.51 -1.95 -6.72
CA PHE A 88 -7.47 -2.55 -5.81
C PHE A 88 -7.24 -2.11 -4.36
N ILE A 89 -5.99 -2.15 -3.89
CA ILE A 89 -5.62 -1.68 -2.56
C ILE A 89 -5.93 -0.18 -2.41
N TRP A 90 -5.59 0.64 -3.41
CA TRP A 90 -5.90 2.06 -3.45
C TRP A 90 -7.40 2.33 -3.26
N LEU A 91 -8.25 1.65 -4.04
CA LEU A 91 -9.69 1.84 -3.97
C LEU A 91 -10.25 1.53 -2.58
N LEU A 92 -9.76 0.47 -1.93
CA LEU A 92 -10.17 0.14 -0.56
C LEU A 92 -9.87 1.29 0.40
N PHE A 93 -8.68 1.88 0.29
CA PHE A 93 -8.33 3.05 1.09
C PHE A 93 -9.17 4.27 0.78
N THR A 94 -9.32 4.61 -0.48
CA THR A 94 -10.09 5.78 -0.90
C THR A 94 -11.53 5.70 -0.40
N VAL A 95 -12.14 4.51 -0.38
CA VAL A 95 -13.48 4.30 0.19
C VAL A 95 -13.51 4.58 1.71
N VAL A 96 -12.51 4.12 2.45
CA VAL A 96 -12.42 4.39 3.91
C VAL A 96 -12.23 5.89 4.17
N TYR A 97 -11.32 6.53 3.44
CA TYR A 97 -11.08 7.98 3.54
C TYR A 97 -12.31 8.80 3.15
N PHE A 98 -13.09 8.34 2.17
CA PHE A 98 -14.36 8.97 1.80
C PHE A 98 -15.38 8.88 2.94
N GLY A 99 -15.46 7.74 3.63
CA GLY A 99 -16.29 7.60 4.83
C GLY A 99 -15.90 8.60 5.91
N MET A 100 -14.59 8.76 6.17
CA MET A 100 -14.08 9.74 7.13
C MET A 100 -14.41 11.19 6.71
N HIS A 101 -14.28 11.50 5.42
CA HIS A 101 -14.72 12.80 4.89
C HIS A 101 -16.21 13.06 5.16
N MET A 102 -17.09 12.09 4.92
CA MET A 102 -18.53 12.23 5.16
C MET A 102 -18.88 12.41 6.65
N MET A 103 -18.03 11.93 7.56
CA MET A 103 -18.16 12.15 9.01
C MET A 103 -17.64 13.53 9.46
N GLY A 104 -17.14 14.36 8.54
CA GLY A 104 -16.58 15.68 8.84
C GLY A 104 -15.14 15.66 9.35
N LEU A 105 -14.48 14.49 9.35
CA LEU A 105 -13.09 14.35 9.82
C LEU A 105 -12.09 14.99 8.85
N PHE A 106 -12.38 14.98 7.55
CA PHE A 106 -11.50 15.55 6.53
C PHE A 106 -12.25 16.56 5.65
N THR A 107 -11.58 17.65 5.28
CA THR A 107 -12.12 18.56 4.27
C THR A 107 -12.10 17.88 2.89
N PRO A 108 -12.90 18.34 1.91
CA PRO A 108 -12.82 17.83 0.54
C PRO A 108 -11.41 17.97 -0.07
N GLY A 109 -10.69 19.02 0.31
CA GLY A 109 -9.31 19.26 -0.14
C GLY A 109 -8.33 18.24 0.42
N ASP A 110 -8.46 17.89 1.70
CA ASP A 110 -7.60 16.88 2.34
C ASP A 110 -7.86 15.50 1.77
N TYR A 111 -9.13 15.14 1.59
CA TYR A 111 -9.51 13.89 0.92
C TYR A 111 -8.90 13.79 -0.49
N ALA A 112 -9.04 14.82 -1.31
CA ALA A 112 -8.50 14.81 -2.68
C ALA A 112 -6.97 14.68 -2.71
N LYS A 113 -6.27 15.39 -1.81
CA LYS A 113 -4.81 15.29 -1.66
C LYS A 113 -4.41 13.87 -1.22
N SER A 114 -5.00 13.35 -0.15
CA SER A 114 -4.70 12.00 0.36
C SER A 114 -4.98 10.92 -0.69
N ALA A 115 -6.07 11.03 -1.45
CA ALA A 115 -6.37 10.11 -2.54
C ALA A 115 -5.31 10.15 -3.65
N ALA A 116 -4.89 11.35 -4.07
CA ALA A 116 -3.90 11.52 -5.14
C ALA A 116 -2.51 11.03 -4.73
N PHE A 117 -2.03 11.40 -3.54
CA PHE A 117 -0.74 10.93 -3.03
C PHE A 117 -0.76 9.44 -2.72
N GLY A 118 -1.83 8.95 -2.06
CA GLY A 118 -1.99 7.53 -1.79
C GLY A 118 -2.00 6.67 -3.05
N PHE A 119 -2.51 7.19 -4.18
CA PHE A 119 -2.44 6.52 -5.48
C PHE A 119 -0.98 6.33 -5.94
N VAL A 120 -0.19 7.40 -5.89
CA VAL A 120 1.22 7.36 -6.30
C VAL A 120 2.02 6.44 -5.36
N THR A 121 1.80 6.58 -4.05
CA THR A 121 2.48 5.77 -3.03
C THR A 121 2.23 4.28 -3.23
N VAL A 122 0.97 3.85 -3.30
CA VAL A 122 0.68 2.41 -3.43
C VAL A 122 1.14 1.86 -4.78
N MET A 123 1.08 2.66 -5.85
CA MET A 123 1.55 2.23 -7.15
C MET A 123 3.05 1.98 -7.14
N ALA A 124 3.84 2.94 -6.64
CA ALA A 124 5.28 2.82 -6.55
C ALA A 124 5.71 1.68 -5.60
N ALA A 125 5.11 1.62 -4.40
CA ALA A 125 5.39 0.58 -3.42
C ALA A 125 5.09 -0.83 -3.94
N THR A 126 3.90 -1.02 -4.52
CA THR A 126 3.48 -2.33 -5.05
C THR A 126 4.35 -2.74 -6.23
N MET A 127 4.68 -1.82 -7.14
CA MET A 127 5.58 -2.11 -8.26
C MET A 127 6.97 -2.52 -7.79
N ALA A 128 7.54 -1.82 -6.80
CA ALA A 128 8.85 -2.14 -6.24
C ALA A 128 8.86 -3.53 -5.58
N GLY A 129 7.84 -3.86 -4.79
CA GLY A 129 7.74 -5.18 -4.16
C GLY A 129 7.45 -6.31 -5.16
N ALA A 130 6.57 -6.07 -6.14
CA ALA A 130 6.24 -7.03 -7.19
C ALA A 130 7.44 -7.36 -8.09
N TRP A 131 8.38 -6.43 -8.27
CA TRP A 131 9.61 -6.65 -9.04
C TRP A 131 10.51 -7.73 -8.42
N LEU A 132 10.50 -7.85 -7.08
CA LEU A 132 11.25 -8.87 -6.34
C LEU A 132 10.51 -10.21 -6.24
N TYR A 133 9.20 -10.24 -6.54
CA TYR A 133 8.41 -11.46 -6.49
C TYR A 133 8.66 -12.33 -7.71
N ARG A 134 9.08 -13.58 -7.46
CA ARG A 134 9.20 -14.65 -8.46
C ARG A 134 8.54 -15.91 -7.88
N GLU A 135 7.85 -16.66 -8.72
CA GLU A 135 7.38 -18.01 -8.35
C GLU A 135 8.57 -18.92 -8.00
N GLY A 136 8.33 -19.90 -7.12
CA GLY A 136 9.36 -20.87 -6.74
C GLY A 136 9.68 -21.85 -7.88
N GLU A 137 10.89 -22.42 -7.87
CA GLU A 137 11.49 -23.28 -8.90
C GLU A 137 10.72 -24.59 -9.25
N GLY A 138 9.56 -24.83 -8.64
CA GLY A 138 8.69 -25.96 -8.97
C GLY A 138 7.79 -25.75 -10.19
N ASP A 139 7.74 -24.55 -10.77
CA ASP A 139 6.84 -24.21 -11.89
C ASP A 139 7.53 -24.22 -13.27
N THR A 140 8.85 -24.45 -13.32
CA THR A 140 9.63 -24.54 -14.57
C THR A 140 9.99 -25.96 -14.99
N ALA A 141 9.60 -26.99 -14.22
CA ALA A 141 9.79 -28.37 -14.65
C ALA A 141 8.70 -28.75 -15.67
N PRO A 142 9.06 -29.21 -16.89
CA PRO A 142 8.08 -29.76 -17.81
C PRO A 142 7.40 -30.95 -17.14
N ARG A 143 6.08 -30.88 -16.99
CA ARG A 143 5.27 -32.02 -16.54
C ARG A 143 5.30 -33.07 -17.66
N MET A 144 6.13 -34.10 -17.49
CA MET A 144 6.05 -35.34 -18.28
C MET A 144 4.81 -36.14 -17.88
#